data_AF-A0A7G8HEY7-F1
#
_entry.id   AF-A0A7G8HEY7-F1
#
_cell.length_a   1.000
_cell.length_b   1.000
_cell.length_c   1.000
_cell.angle_alpha   90.00
_cell.angle_beta   90.00
_cell.angle_gamma   90.00
#
_symmetry.space_group_name_H-M   'P 1'
#
loop_
_entity.id
_entity.type
_entity.pdbx_description
1 polymer ?
#
loop_
_entity_poly.entity_id
_entity_poly.type
_entity_poly.pdbx_seq_one_letter_code
_entity_poly.pdbx_strand_id
1 'polypeptide(L)'
;MATGRRHDQSIWLLSLPLGLTVGLVLGLHAALIAAASCLAGGLWLSPDLDTRSNALRRWGMLGFLWWPYRRLIPHRSLWSHGPVLGTSVRLGVLLTWCLIFSMAIPALSPSTLLADLQQLMRQHPREFISLVVGLEGSAWIHLILDGDPWPQEWSNKRQQ
;
A
#
# COMPACT_ATOMS: atom_id res chain seq x y z
N MET A 1 -16.87 -3.55 11.76
CA MET A 1 -15.93 -3.48 10.62
C MET A 1 -16.73 -3.14 9.38
N ALA A 2 -16.23 -2.20 8.57
CA ALA A 2 -16.89 -1.86 7.33
C ALA A 2 -16.80 -3.04 6.34
N THR A 3 -17.77 -3.14 5.43
CA THR A 3 -17.71 -4.18 4.39
C THR A 3 -16.69 -3.79 3.33
N GLY A 4 -16.12 -4.77 2.60
CA GLY A 4 -15.17 -4.46 1.52
C GLY A 4 -15.68 -3.44 0.50
N ARG A 5 -16.99 -3.39 0.24
CA ARG A 5 -17.64 -2.37 -0.59
C ARG A 5 -17.54 -0.96 0.01
N ARG A 6 -17.71 -0.80 1.33
CA ARG A 6 -17.61 0.49 2.02
C ARG A 6 -16.17 0.98 2.07
N HIS A 7 -15.19 0.09 2.21
CA HIS A 7 -13.77 0.44 2.08
C HIS A 7 -13.49 1.00 0.68
N ASP A 8 -13.90 0.26 -0.37
CA ASP A 8 -13.70 0.69 -1.76
C ASP A 8 -14.35 2.07 -2.04
N GLN A 9 -15.59 2.28 -1.60
CA GLN A 9 -16.30 3.56 -1.75
C GLN A 9 -15.58 4.71 -1.06
N SER A 10 -15.05 4.47 0.14
CA SER A 10 -14.32 5.49 0.89
C SER A 10 -13.01 5.86 0.22
N ILE A 11 -12.30 4.90 -0.36
CA ILE A 11 -11.08 5.15 -1.15
C ILE A 11 -11.39 5.96 -2.40
N TRP A 12 -12.48 5.65 -3.12
CA TRP A 12 -12.92 6.45 -4.27
C TRP A 12 -13.24 7.88 -3.87
N LEU A 13 -13.94 8.07 -2.75
CA LEU A 13 -14.36 9.39 -2.30
C LEU A 13 -13.19 10.24 -1.75
N LEU A 14 -12.30 9.62 -0.97
CA LEU A 14 -11.29 10.34 -0.19
C LEU A 14 -9.94 10.49 -0.92
N SER A 15 -9.71 9.75 -2.00
CA SER A 15 -8.48 9.87 -2.79
C SER A 15 -8.31 11.26 -3.42
N LEU A 16 -9.40 11.87 -3.92
CA LEU A 16 -9.36 13.19 -4.51
C LEU A 16 -9.09 14.29 -3.47
N PRO A 17 -9.82 14.40 -2.34
CA PRO A 17 -9.49 15.33 -1.26
C PRO A 17 -8.04 15.17 -0.79
N LEU A 18 -7.57 13.93 -0.58
CA LEU A 18 -6.19 13.68 -0.20
C LEU A 18 -5.21 14.22 -1.24
N GLY A 19 -5.42 13.92 -2.52
CA GLY A 19 -4.60 14.45 -3.61
C GLY A 19 -4.56 15.97 -3.64
N LEU A 20 -5.72 16.62 -3.53
CA LEU A 20 -5.82 18.08 -3.50
C LEU A 20 -5.03 18.68 -2.34
N THR A 21 -5.14 18.11 -1.13
CA THR A 21 -4.39 18.60 0.05
C THR A 21 -2.88 18.52 -0.16
N VAL A 22 -2.38 17.43 -0.75
CA VAL A 22 -0.96 17.30 -1.12
C VAL A 22 -0.59 18.31 -2.21
N GLY A 23 -1.48 18.51 -3.18
CA GLY A 23 -1.31 19.45 -4.28
C GLY A 23 -1.15 20.91 -3.87
N LEU A 24 -1.83 21.33 -2.79
CA LEU A 24 -1.68 22.68 -2.25
C LEU A 24 -0.26 22.99 -1.75
N VAL A 25 0.49 21.96 -1.35
CA VAL A 25 1.86 22.10 -0.81
C VAL A 25 2.92 21.77 -1.86
N LEU A 26 2.70 20.74 -2.67
CA LEU A 26 3.71 20.16 -3.56
C LEU A 26 3.43 20.37 -5.06
N GLY A 27 2.28 20.94 -5.42
CA GLY A 27 1.88 21.26 -6.80
C GLY A 27 0.98 20.20 -7.45
N LEU A 28 0.46 20.51 -8.64
CA LEU A 28 -0.54 19.70 -9.33
C LEU A 28 -0.08 18.28 -9.66
N HIS A 29 1.17 18.12 -10.11
CA HIS A 29 1.74 16.80 -10.42
C HIS A 29 1.75 15.89 -9.19
N ALA A 30 2.19 16.43 -8.05
CA ALA A 30 2.15 15.75 -6.76
C ALA A 30 0.71 15.40 -6.32
N ALA A 31 -0.26 16.27 -6.60
CA ALA A 31 -1.67 16.02 -6.31
C ALA A 31 -2.19 14.75 -7.03
N LEU A 32 -1.90 14.66 -8.34
CA LEU A 32 -2.31 13.53 -9.17
C LEU A 32 -1.65 12.23 -8.71
N ILE A 33 -0.37 12.28 -8.37
CA ILE A 33 0.37 11.12 -7.85
C ILE A 33 -0.19 10.67 -6.50
N ALA A 34 -0.48 11.60 -5.58
CA ALA A 34 -1.06 11.27 -4.28
C ALA A 34 -2.48 10.67 -4.41
N ALA A 35 -3.32 11.22 -5.28
CA ALA A 35 -4.65 10.65 -5.54
C ALA A 35 -4.56 9.25 -6.17
N ALA A 36 -3.73 9.08 -7.20
CA ALA A 36 -3.57 7.81 -7.90
C ALA A 36 -2.97 6.73 -6.98
N SER A 37 -1.96 7.09 -6.18
CA SER A 37 -1.37 6.18 -5.20
C SER A 37 -2.33 5.85 -4.06
N CYS A 38 -3.20 6.78 -3.64
CA CYS A 38 -4.27 6.46 -2.68
C CYS A 38 -5.29 5.47 -3.24
N LEU A 39 -5.68 5.61 -4.51
CA LEU A 39 -6.54 4.65 -5.19
C LEU A 39 -5.85 3.28 -5.32
N ALA A 40 -4.61 3.26 -5.80
CA ALA A 40 -3.83 2.03 -5.95
C ALA A 40 -3.62 1.33 -4.60
N GLY A 41 -3.25 2.10 -3.59
CA GLY A 41 -3.06 1.68 -2.21
C GLY A 41 -4.32 1.07 -1.63
N GLY A 42 -5.44 1.78 -1.69
CA GLY A 42 -6.67 1.34 -1.06
C GLY A 42 -7.38 0.19 -1.79
N LEU A 43 -7.29 0.14 -3.12
CA LEU A 43 -8.01 -0.86 -3.91
C LEU A 43 -7.21 -2.14 -4.16
N TRP A 44 -5.88 -2.06 -4.35
CA TRP A 44 -5.02 -3.22 -4.65
C TRP A 44 -4.04 -3.57 -3.53
N LEU A 45 -3.57 -2.58 -2.75
CA LEU A 45 -2.60 -2.78 -1.65
C LEU A 45 -3.22 -2.53 -0.28
N SER A 46 -4.50 -2.84 -0.14
CA SER A 46 -5.25 -2.67 1.11
C SER A 46 -4.61 -3.51 2.24
N PRO A 47 -4.73 -3.09 3.52
CA PRO A 47 -4.36 -3.91 4.66
C PRO A 47 -4.96 -5.33 4.63
N ASP A 48 -6.19 -5.47 4.11
CA ASP A 48 -6.92 -6.75 3.99
C ASP A 48 -6.37 -7.71 2.92
N LEU A 49 -5.26 -7.36 2.25
CA LEU A 49 -4.62 -8.23 1.27
C LEU A 49 -4.07 -9.52 1.90
N ASP A 50 -3.98 -9.57 3.23
CA ASP A 50 -3.67 -10.74 4.06
C ASP A 50 -4.83 -11.76 4.10
N THR A 51 -6.05 -11.35 3.71
CA THR A 51 -7.26 -12.20 3.69
C THR A 51 -7.79 -12.43 2.25
N ARG A 52 -8.92 -13.14 2.13
CA ARG A 52 -9.65 -13.30 0.85
C ARG A 52 -10.54 -12.06 0.62
N SER A 53 -9.91 -10.93 0.34
CA SER A 53 -10.57 -9.62 0.22
C SER A 53 -10.87 -9.20 -1.22
N ASN A 54 -11.60 -8.08 -1.37
CA ASN A 54 -11.79 -7.44 -2.68
C ASN A 54 -10.46 -7.00 -3.30
N ALA A 55 -9.50 -6.55 -2.49
CA ALA A 55 -8.18 -6.19 -2.97
C ALA A 55 -7.48 -7.38 -3.63
N LEU A 56 -7.47 -8.53 -2.96
CA LEU A 56 -6.92 -9.76 -3.54
C LEU A 56 -7.64 -10.17 -4.83
N ARG A 57 -8.98 -10.03 -4.88
CA ARG A 57 -9.75 -10.33 -6.10
C ARG A 57 -9.37 -9.44 -7.28
N ARG A 58 -8.99 -8.17 -7.06
CA ARG A 58 -8.58 -7.24 -8.13
C ARG A 58 -7.24 -7.58 -8.77
N TRP A 59 -6.38 -8.30 -8.07
CA TRP A 59 -5.15 -8.85 -8.66
C TRP A 59 -5.44 -9.98 -9.67
N GLY A 60 -6.64 -10.57 -9.65
CA GLY A 60 -7.02 -11.64 -10.55
C GLY A 60 -6.03 -12.81 -10.47
N MET A 61 -5.48 -13.21 -11.62
CA MET A 61 -4.48 -14.27 -11.69
C MET A 61 -3.23 -13.94 -10.88
N LEU A 62 -2.78 -12.68 -10.88
CA LEU A 62 -1.59 -12.24 -10.14
C LEU A 62 -1.77 -12.28 -8.61
N GLY A 63 -2.97 -12.61 -8.12
CA GLY A 63 -3.22 -12.81 -6.69
C GLY A 63 -2.37 -13.91 -6.06
N PHE A 64 -1.82 -14.86 -6.85
CA PHE A 64 -0.92 -15.89 -6.32
C PHE A 64 0.37 -15.30 -5.72
N LEU A 65 0.84 -14.13 -6.22
CA LEU A 65 2.02 -13.44 -5.69
C LEU A 65 1.87 -13.09 -4.20
N TRP A 66 0.62 -12.93 -3.75
CA TRP A 66 0.29 -12.61 -2.37
C TRP A 66 0.06 -13.84 -1.49
N TRP A 67 0.12 -15.05 -2.05
CA TRP A 67 0.01 -16.29 -1.27
C TRP A 67 1.01 -16.37 -0.10
N PRO A 68 2.33 -16.11 -0.28
CA PRO A 68 3.27 -16.16 0.84
C PRO A 68 2.94 -15.11 1.92
N TYR A 69 2.62 -13.87 1.51
CA TYR A 69 2.21 -12.81 2.42
C TYR A 69 1.00 -13.23 3.28
N ARG A 70 -0.05 -13.75 2.65
CA ARG A 70 -1.26 -14.24 3.34
C ARG A 70 -1.02 -15.43 4.26
N ARG A 71 -0.01 -16.26 3.96
CA ARG A 71 0.31 -17.45 4.77
C ARG A 71 1.13 -17.10 6.00
N LEU A 72 2.02 -16.12 5.88
CA LEU A 72 3.02 -15.76 6.89
C LEU A 72 2.55 -14.62 7.79
N ILE A 73 1.75 -13.68 7.29
CA ILE A 73 1.36 -12.49 8.02
C ILE A 73 -0.04 -12.69 8.63
N PRO A 74 -0.16 -12.68 9.98
CA PRO A 74 -1.46 -12.80 10.63
C PRO A 74 -2.34 -11.58 10.35
N HIS A 75 -3.64 -11.82 10.23
CA HIS A 75 -4.59 -10.73 10.03
C HIS A 75 -4.66 -9.80 11.25
N ARG A 76 -4.62 -8.48 11.02
CA ARG A 76 -4.57 -7.41 12.03
C ARG A 76 -3.31 -7.39 12.92
N SER A 77 -2.25 -8.06 12.47
CA SER A 77 -0.93 -7.89 13.08
C SER A 77 -0.32 -6.54 12.73
N LEU A 78 0.72 -6.14 13.47
CA LEU A 78 1.56 -4.98 13.16
C LEU A 78 2.08 -5.01 11.71
N TRP A 79 2.30 -6.20 11.18
CA TRP A 79 2.87 -6.41 9.86
C TRP A 79 1.85 -6.29 8.71
N SER A 80 0.54 -6.33 8.98
CA SER A 80 -0.49 -6.04 7.96
C SER A 80 -1.25 -4.74 8.19
N HIS A 81 -1.57 -4.43 9.44
CA HIS A 81 -2.39 -3.28 9.84
C HIS A 81 -1.60 -2.21 10.62
N GLY A 82 -0.29 -2.38 10.79
CA GLY A 82 0.56 -1.33 11.37
C GLY A 82 0.69 -0.13 10.42
N PRO A 83 0.48 1.10 10.92
CA PRO A 83 0.79 2.31 10.16
C PRO A 83 2.24 2.29 9.71
N VAL A 84 2.51 2.65 8.45
CA VAL A 84 3.85 2.61 7.81
C VAL A 84 4.40 1.20 7.63
N LEU A 85 4.42 0.36 8.67
CA LEU A 85 4.99 -0.99 8.63
C LEU A 85 4.21 -1.91 7.69
N GLY A 86 2.88 -1.93 7.77
CA GLY A 86 2.06 -2.79 6.90
C GLY A 86 2.23 -2.44 5.42
N THR A 87 2.23 -1.15 5.10
CA THR A 87 2.48 -0.68 3.73
C THR A 87 3.88 -1.02 3.27
N SER A 88 4.89 -0.83 4.13
CA SER A 88 6.29 -1.18 3.84
C SER A 88 6.46 -2.67 3.55
N VAL A 89 5.78 -3.56 4.29
CA VAL A 89 5.80 -5.00 4.03
C VAL A 89 5.19 -5.31 2.67
N ARG A 90 4.03 -4.72 2.34
CA ARG A 90 3.37 -4.94 1.03
C ARG A 90 4.25 -4.47 -0.14
N LEU A 91 4.87 -3.30 -0.01
CA LEU A 91 5.83 -2.80 -1.00
C LEU A 91 7.07 -3.69 -1.09
N GLY A 92 7.57 -4.18 0.04
CA GLY A 92 8.67 -5.13 0.10
C GLY A 92 8.35 -6.43 -0.66
N VAL A 93 7.16 -6.99 -0.49
CA VAL A 93 6.70 -8.18 -1.23
C VAL A 93 6.69 -7.93 -2.74
N LEU A 94 6.16 -6.78 -3.19
CA LEU A 94 6.20 -6.42 -4.62
C LEU A 94 7.62 -6.26 -5.14
N LEU A 95 8.48 -5.57 -4.37
CA LEU A 95 9.87 -5.38 -4.73
C LEU A 95 10.59 -6.73 -4.86
N THR A 96 10.37 -7.66 -3.91
CA THR A 96 10.93 -9.02 -3.98
C THR A 96 10.51 -9.72 -5.27
N TRP A 97 9.23 -9.66 -5.66
CA TRP A 97 8.78 -10.24 -6.92
C TRP A 97 9.39 -9.56 -8.14
N CYS A 98 9.49 -8.23 -8.15
CA CYS A 98 10.16 -7.49 -9.23
C CYS A 98 11.63 -7.92 -9.38
N LEU A 99 12.35 -8.09 -8.27
CA LEU A 99 13.74 -8.54 -8.29
C LEU A 99 13.85 -9.97 -8.83
N ILE A 100 13.00 -10.89 -8.37
CA ILE A 100 12.96 -12.27 -8.88
C ILE A 100 12.68 -12.29 -10.38
N PHE A 101 11.67 -11.54 -10.86
CA PHE A 101 11.36 -11.49 -12.29
C PHE A 101 12.45 -10.84 -13.13
N SER A 102 13.15 -9.84 -12.57
CA SER A 102 14.29 -9.23 -13.28
C SER A 102 15.39 -10.23 -13.58
N MET A 103 15.61 -11.25 -12.73
CA MET A 103 16.59 -12.30 -12.99
C MET A 103 16.24 -13.18 -14.20
N ALA A 104 14.97 -13.24 -14.60
CA ALA A 104 14.52 -14.03 -15.74
C ALA A 104 14.61 -13.28 -17.09
N ILE A 105 14.88 -11.96 -17.07
CA ILE A 105 14.91 -11.12 -18.25
C ILE A 105 16.36 -10.69 -18.49
N PRO A 106 17.04 -11.18 -19.55
CA PRO A 106 18.48 -10.91 -19.75
C PRO A 106 18.87 -9.43 -19.84
N ALA A 107 17.93 -8.57 -20.23
CA ALA A 107 18.13 -7.11 -20.33
C ALA A 107 17.96 -6.37 -18.98
N LEU A 108 17.49 -7.06 -17.93
CA LEU A 108 17.27 -6.49 -16.61
C LEU A 108 18.16 -7.20 -15.61
N SER A 109 18.73 -6.44 -14.67
CA SER A 109 19.41 -7.02 -13.52
C SER A 109 18.78 -6.49 -12.23
N PRO A 110 18.78 -7.28 -11.14
CA PRO A 110 18.31 -6.80 -9.84
C PRO A 110 19.05 -5.52 -9.39
N SER A 111 20.35 -5.43 -9.65
CA SER A 111 21.17 -4.27 -9.28
C SER A 111 20.80 -3.03 -10.08
N THR A 112 20.56 -3.15 -11.39
CA THR A 112 20.08 -2.01 -12.20
C THR A 112 18.71 -1.54 -11.75
N LEU A 113 17.78 -2.47 -11.46
CA LEU A 113 16.45 -2.10 -10.98
C LEU A 113 16.50 -1.31 -9.66
N LEU A 114 17.34 -1.74 -8.71
CA LEU A 114 17.52 -1.01 -7.45
C LEU A 114 18.21 0.34 -7.65
N ALA A 115 19.20 0.42 -8.54
CA ALA A 115 19.89 1.67 -8.86
C ALA A 115 18.93 2.68 -9.51
N ASP A 116 18.11 2.23 -10.46
CA ASP A 116 17.11 3.06 -11.15
C ASP A 116 16.05 3.56 -10.18
N LEU A 117 15.55 2.70 -9.28
CA LEU A 117 14.61 3.10 -8.24
C LEU A 117 15.22 4.16 -7.32
N GLN A 118 16.46 3.94 -6.85
CA GLN A 118 17.17 4.89 -6.01
C GLN A 118 17.41 6.22 -6.73
N GLN A 119 17.75 6.19 -8.02
CA GLN A 119 17.94 7.38 -8.83
C GLN A 119 16.62 8.14 -9.00
N LEU A 120 15.52 7.45 -9.29
CA LEU A 120 14.20 8.05 -9.42
C LEU A 120 13.78 8.76 -8.13
N MET A 121 13.98 8.13 -6.97
CA MET A 121 13.71 8.71 -5.66
C MET A 121 14.51 10.00 -5.40
N ARG A 122 15.77 10.04 -5.86
CA ARG A 122 16.64 11.22 -5.71
C ARG A 122 16.29 12.34 -6.68
N GLN A 123 15.91 12.00 -7.91
CA GLN A 123 15.57 12.97 -8.96
C GLN A 123 14.18 13.58 -8.76
N HIS A 124 13.23 12.82 -8.21
CA HIS A 124 11.83 13.22 -8.05
C HIS A 124 11.34 13.08 -6.60
N PRO A 125 11.95 13.81 -5.64
CA PRO A 125 11.64 13.64 -4.22
C PRO A 125 10.20 14.08 -3.87
N ARG A 126 9.64 15.08 -4.56
CA ARG A 126 8.28 15.57 -4.30
C ARG A 126 7.25 14.52 -4.70
N GLU A 127 7.41 13.96 -5.88
CA GLU A 127 6.60 12.88 -6.44
C GLU A 127 6.69 11.64 -5.56
N PHE A 128 7.88 11.28 -5.10
CA PHE A 128 8.08 10.16 -4.19
C PHE A 128 7.36 10.37 -2.85
N ILE A 129 7.48 11.56 -2.24
CA ILE A 129 6.74 11.92 -1.03
C ILE A 129 5.24 11.81 -1.27
N SER A 130 4.73 12.33 -2.38
CA SER A 130 3.30 12.24 -2.73
C SER A 130 2.83 10.80 -2.88
N LEU A 131 3.64 9.94 -3.49
CA LEU A 131 3.34 8.51 -3.62
C LEU A 131 3.25 7.83 -2.25
N VAL A 132 4.21 8.10 -1.35
CA VAL A 132 4.20 7.53 0.00
C VAL A 132 2.99 8.03 0.79
N VAL A 133 2.71 9.33 0.74
CA VAL A 133 1.55 9.93 1.44
C VAL A 133 0.23 9.35 0.93
N GLY A 134 0.07 9.15 -0.38
CA GLY A 134 -1.14 8.54 -0.92
C GLY A 134 -1.29 7.07 -0.53
N LEU A 135 -0.22 6.27 -0.61
CA LEU A 135 -0.25 4.87 -0.17
C LEU A 135 -0.59 4.75 1.31
N GLU A 136 0.10 5.48 2.19
CA GLU A 136 -0.18 5.45 3.62
C GLU A 136 -1.56 6.03 3.95
N GLY A 137 -1.96 7.11 3.29
CA GLY A 137 -3.28 7.71 3.47
C GLY A 137 -4.40 6.72 3.18
N SER A 138 -4.25 5.88 2.16
CA SER A 138 -5.21 4.81 1.88
C SER A 138 -5.28 3.76 2.99
N ALA A 139 -4.14 3.41 3.61
CA ALA A 139 -4.10 2.49 4.74
C ALA A 139 -4.79 3.12 5.96
N TRP A 140 -4.53 4.40 6.23
CA TRP A 140 -5.21 5.13 7.31
C TRP A 140 -6.73 5.19 7.13
N ILE A 141 -7.21 5.49 5.91
CA ILE A 141 -8.64 5.47 5.60
C ILE A 141 -9.24 4.10 5.93
N HIS A 142 -8.56 3.03 5.52
CA HIS A 142 -8.99 1.66 5.80
C HIS A 142 -9.07 1.37 7.31
N LEU A 143 -8.00 1.68 8.04
CA LEU A 143 -7.86 1.46 9.47
C LEU A 143 -8.90 2.23 10.31
N ILE A 144 -9.17 3.48 9.95
CA ILE A 144 -10.20 4.31 10.60
C ILE A 144 -11.59 3.69 10.39
N LEU A 145 -11.88 3.19 9.19
CA LEU A 145 -13.16 2.53 8.87
C LEU A 145 -13.34 1.19 9.58
N ASP A 146 -12.24 0.51 9.90
CA ASP A 146 -12.28 -0.71 10.70
C ASP A 146 -12.61 -0.46 12.17
N GLY A 147 -12.43 0.78 12.64
CA GLY A 147 -12.68 1.19 14.02
C GLY A 147 -11.58 0.78 15.01
N ASP A 148 -10.47 0.24 14.52
CA ASP A 148 -9.28 -0.09 15.30
C ASP A 148 -8.03 0.24 14.48
N PRO A 149 -7.51 1.48 14.57
CA PRO A 149 -6.35 1.87 13.80
C PRO A 149 -5.04 1.29 14.35
N TRP A 150 -5.12 0.60 15.48
CA TRP A 150 -3.96 0.07 16.17
C TRP A 150 -3.85 -1.45 15.94
N PRO A 151 -2.63 -1.96 15.70
CA PRO A 151 -2.35 -3.39 15.68
C PRO A 151 -2.82 -4.09 16.95
N GLN A 152 -3.17 -5.37 16.83
CA GLN A 152 -3.56 -6.17 17.99
C GLN A 152 -2.47 -6.19 19.07
N GLU A 153 -1.20 -6.17 18.67
CA GLU A 153 -0.04 -6.15 19.55
C GLU A 153 0.09 -4.86 20.37
N TRP A 154 -0.55 -3.77 19.92
CA TRP A 154 -0.56 -2.47 20.61
C TRP A 154 -1.89 -2.21 21.34
N SER A 155 -2.92 -3.02 21.07
CA SER A 155 -4.20 -2.95 21.74
C SER A 155 -4.11 -3.63 23.11
N ASN A 156 -3.98 -2.83 24.17
CA ASN A 156 -3.99 -3.30 25.57
C ASN A 156 -5.27 -4.05 25.99
N LYS A 157 -6.26 -4.19 25.11
CA LYS A 157 -7.55 -4.86 25.40
C LYS A 157 -7.50 -6.39 25.42
N ARG A 158 -6.32 -7.02 25.36
CA ARG A 158 -6.16 -8.48 25.52
C ARG A 158 -5.01 -8.89 26.46
N GLN A 159 -4.64 -8.03 27.40
CA GLN A 159 -3.79 -8.41 28.53
C GLN A 159 -4.59 -8.56 29.84
N GLN A 160 -5.92 -8.62 29.75
CA GLN A 160 -6.83 -8.96 30.85
C GLN A 160 -7.76 -10.08 30.43
#